data_AF-A0A7V4TY73-F1
#
_entry.id   AF-A0A7V4TY73-F1
#
_cell.length_a   1.000
_cell.length_b   1.000
_cell.length_c   1.000
_cell.angle_alpha   90.00
_cell.angle_beta   90.00
_cell.angle_gamma   90.00
#
_symmetry.space_group_name_H-M   'P 1'
#
loop_
_entity.id
_entity.type
_entity.pdbx_description
1 polymer ?
#
loop_
_entity_poly.entity_id
_entity_poly.type
_entity_poly.pdbx_seq_one_letter_code
_entity_poly.pdbx_strand_id
1 'polypeptide(L)'
;MVHWELNLEKGGLMVKKLLLLVVLWLVFFSSLASGYDVLLWGNQEEPAPPQEEFLLLGDLGGHGFSPEAWVDLLPPPEKVVILPSKEDLNRSSEVLNELSRKGYPVVVSDALGHFVHSFSFTENYHTAVFFNFLQDTPAASFDRFLQELQEKNPDLVVIFGTRGNRVLLEEQFAPFRDRIRFFERDGLPRNFRERITVEEKPVLLFFYSSRCPACRELKEKVTPPVFEKYADRIKVVYLDYTLSKNYEKLVLLEEHWKVEEKTSVEIFSDAGYVATEDPERITTLLEELIEKTLKSPRTLPPPRPPERAEELIFSRFRGFTPWVVAGAGFLDGLNPCAFATIVFMVNLLFVLGHSRQRVVEIGVTYTLAVFITYLLLGLGIFQVWQTLAAYRIVSRIVYGAMAGVLLVFAVFSIRDAITYKKDRKETGMTLGLPKGLRVKINQYLKESFSKRRLFAAAIVSGFAVSILEAGCTGQVYLPTIMYIAREIADYRLKAIGYLVFYNAFFIIPLLAVFLSVFFGSQSKALVEFGRKNILFSKIALACLFVVLSILLLESALA
;
A
#
# COMPACT_ATOMS: atom_id res chain seq x y z
N MET A 1 -38.66 23.59 65.02
CA MET A 1 -37.23 23.66 64.64
C MET A 1 -36.72 22.48 63.82
N VAL A 2 -37.46 21.37 63.66
CA VAL A 2 -36.97 20.16 62.96
C VAL A 2 -37.21 20.16 61.43
N HIS A 3 -38.04 21.06 60.89
CA HIS A 3 -38.35 21.09 59.44
C HIS A 3 -37.49 22.02 58.59
N TRP A 4 -36.65 22.88 59.18
CA TRP A 4 -35.78 23.80 58.44
C TRP A 4 -34.36 23.25 58.18
N GLU A 5 -33.84 22.37 59.04
CA GLU A 5 -32.48 21.81 58.89
C GLU A 5 -32.36 20.76 57.76
N LEU A 6 -33.44 20.03 57.47
CA LEU A 6 -33.45 18.99 56.43
C LEU A 6 -33.41 19.52 54.97
N ASN A 7 -33.75 20.80 54.74
CA ASN A 7 -33.70 21.39 53.41
C ASN A 7 -32.34 22.04 53.08
N LEU A 8 -31.57 22.46 54.08
CA LEU A 8 -30.20 22.98 53.89
C LEU A 8 -29.21 21.86 53.53
N GLU A 9 -29.36 20.66 54.12
CA GLU A 9 -28.54 19.50 53.74
C GLU A 9 -28.85 18.98 52.34
N LYS A 10 -30.13 18.96 51.92
CA LYS A 10 -30.50 18.55 50.55
C LYS A 10 -30.07 19.57 49.49
N GLY A 11 -30.19 20.87 49.79
CA GLY A 11 -29.66 21.93 48.93
C GLY A 11 -28.14 21.89 48.81
N GLY A 12 -27.42 21.69 49.92
CA GLY A 12 -25.96 21.54 49.93
C GLY A 12 -25.46 20.28 49.22
N LEU A 13 -26.18 19.15 49.31
CA LEU A 13 -25.85 17.92 48.61
C LEU A 13 -26.12 18.02 47.11
N MET A 14 -27.19 18.72 46.71
CA MET A 14 -27.52 18.94 45.30
C MET A 14 -26.57 19.96 44.65
N VAL A 15 -26.21 21.03 45.36
CA VAL A 15 -25.17 21.98 44.91
C VAL A 15 -23.81 21.32 44.88
N LYS A 16 -23.43 20.50 45.87
CA LYS A 16 -22.18 19.73 45.83
C LYS A 16 -22.17 18.69 44.72
N LYS A 17 -23.28 18.01 44.43
CA LYS A 17 -23.37 17.08 43.28
C LYS A 17 -23.34 17.81 41.95
N LEU A 18 -23.94 19.00 41.86
CA LEU A 18 -23.89 19.83 40.65
C LEU A 18 -22.49 20.44 40.46
N LEU A 19 -21.83 20.88 41.53
CA LEU A 19 -20.44 21.32 41.50
C LEU A 19 -19.51 20.16 41.17
N LEU A 20 -19.74 18.97 41.74
CA LEU A 20 -18.96 17.77 41.43
C LEU A 20 -19.21 17.32 40.00
N LEU A 21 -20.42 17.44 39.46
CA LEU A 21 -20.73 17.19 38.06
C LEU A 21 -20.15 18.26 37.16
N VAL A 22 -20.13 19.53 37.54
CA VAL A 22 -19.50 20.61 36.76
C VAL A 22 -17.99 20.54 36.86
N VAL A 23 -17.41 20.12 37.98
CA VAL A 23 -15.98 19.84 38.14
C VAL A 23 -15.61 18.54 37.43
N LEU A 24 -16.41 17.48 37.50
CA LEU A 24 -16.22 16.28 36.67
C LEU A 24 -16.37 16.63 35.19
N TRP A 25 -17.33 17.47 34.82
CA TRP A 25 -17.54 17.91 33.45
C TRP A 25 -16.40 18.82 33.01
N LEU A 26 -15.89 19.72 33.85
CA LEU A 26 -14.72 20.56 33.56
C LEU A 26 -13.42 19.74 33.55
N VAL A 27 -13.25 18.73 34.42
CA VAL A 27 -12.07 17.84 34.49
C VAL A 27 -12.09 16.80 33.36
N PHE A 28 -13.26 16.39 32.87
CA PHE A 28 -13.40 15.53 31.69
C PHE A 28 -13.46 16.29 30.36
N PHE A 29 -13.85 17.57 30.34
CA PHE A 29 -13.87 18.40 29.12
C PHE A 29 -12.66 19.33 28.99
N SER A 30 -11.79 19.48 30.00
CA SER A 30 -10.60 20.35 29.87
C SER A 30 -9.44 19.75 29.05
N SER A 31 -9.57 18.55 28.48
CA SER A 31 -8.58 18.00 27.54
C SER A 31 -9.04 18.05 26.08
N LEU A 32 -9.86 19.03 25.71
CA LEU A 32 -10.43 19.19 24.37
C LEU A 32 -9.46 19.76 23.32
N ALA A 33 -8.17 19.53 23.51
CA ALA A 33 -7.17 19.47 22.45
C ALA A 33 -6.24 18.31 22.81
N SER A 34 -6.50 17.12 22.27
CA SER A 34 -5.71 15.91 22.52
C SER A 34 -4.37 15.99 21.80
N GLY A 35 -3.62 17.08 21.85
CA GLY A 35 -2.25 17.10 21.33
C GLY A 35 -1.31 16.29 22.22
N TYR A 36 -0.13 15.95 21.70
CA TYR A 36 0.99 15.56 22.57
C TYR A 36 1.96 16.72 22.71
N ASP A 37 2.56 16.83 23.89
CA ASP A 37 3.51 17.89 24.19
C ASP A 37 4.94 17.40 24.04
N VAL A 38 5.73 18.24 23.38
CA VAL A 38 7.19 18.17 23.35
C VAL A 38 7.73 19.27 24.25
N LEU A 39 8.53 18.91 25.25
CA LEU A 39 9.27 19.88 26.06
C LEU A 39 10.72 19.91 25.61
N LEU A 40 11.17 21.08 25.14
CA LEU A 40 12.57 21.35 24.84
C LEU A 40 13.19 22.08 26.02
N TRP A 41 14.36 21.62 26.47
CA TRP A 41 15.12 22.27 27.55
C TRP A 41 16.62 22.31 27.23
N GLY A 42 17.35 23.18 27.91
CA GLY A 42 18.82 23.21 27.83
C GLY A 42 19.41 24.53 28.30
N ASN A 43 20.75 24.54 28.37
CA ASN A 43 21.57 25.56 29.01
C ASN A 43 21.36 25.62 30.54
N GLN A 44 22.42 25.34 31.30
CA GLN A 44 22.66 25.60 32.74
C GLN A 44 21.53 25.38 33.80
N GLU A 45 20.37 24.80 33.49
CA GLU A 45 19.31 24.48 34.46
C GLU A 45 19.22 22.98 34.78
N GLU A 46 18.82 22.65 36.01
CA GLU A 46 18.40 21.29 36.37
C GLU A 46 17.10 20.93 35.63
N PRO A 47 16.92 19.65 35.23
CA PRO A 47 15.65 19.19 34.69
C PRO A 47 14.54 19.48 35.71
N ALA A 48 13.56 20.32 35.35
CA ALA A 48 12.47 20.68 36.25
C ALA A 48 11.80 19.42 36.82
N PRO A 49 11.51 19.34 38.14
CA PRO A 49 10.83 18.19 38.72
C PRO A 49 9.45 18.01 38.07
N PRO A 50 9.02 16.77 37.80
CA PRO A 50 7.82 16.51 37.00
C PRO A 50 6.57 16.82 37.82
N GLN A 51 6.00 18.01 37.63
CA GLN A 51 4.61 18.30 37.97
C GLN A 51 3.67 18.13 36.76
N GLU A 52 4.22 17.90 35.55
CA GLU A 52 3.48 17.67 34.30
C GLU A 52 4.10 16.51 33.51
N GLU A 53 3.28 15.56 33.05
CA GLU A 53 3.70 14.42 32.22
C GLU A 53 3.74 14.82 30.74
N PHE A 54 4.94 15.00 30.17
CA PHE A 54 5.16 15.23 28.73
C PHE A 54 5.34 13.89 27.98
N LEU A 55 4.99 13.85 26.70
CA LEU A 55 5.17 12.64 25.87
C LEU A 55 6.58 12.52 25.28
N LEU A 56 7.23 13.66 24.96
CA LEU A 56 8.61 13.70 24.48
C LEU A 56 9.39 14.85 25.12
N LEU A 57 10.64 14.59 25.50
CA LEU A 57 11.58 15.54 26.07
C LEU A 57 12.76 15.71 25.09
N GLY A 58 13.09 16.95 24.74
CA GLY A 58 14.25 17.27 23.90
C GLY A 58 15.32 17.99 24.71
N ASP A 59 16.45 17.31 24.91
CA ASP A 59 17.61 17.86 25.60
C ASP A 59 18.56 18.54 24.63
N LEU A 60 18.69 19.86 24.71
CA LEU A 60 19.57 20.64 23.83
C LEU A 60 21.06 20.61 24.25
N GLY A 61 21.38 19.98 25.38
CA GLY A 61 22.71 19.99 25.96
C GLY A 61 23.15 21.37 26.47
N GLY A 62 24.45 21.65 26.43
CA GLY A 62 25.02 22.91 26.93
C GLY A 62 24.95 23.02 28.46
N HIS A 63 24.88 21.87 29.13
CA HIS A 63 24.81 21.80 30.58
C HIS A 63 26.16 22.14 31.21
N GLY A 64 26.14 22.79 32.36
CA GLY A 64 27.34 22.97 33.18
C GLY A 64 27.74 21.72 33.98
N PHE A 65 27.01 20.61 33.80
CA PHE A 65 27.19 19.36 34.55
C PHE A 65 28.40 18.56 34.08
N SER A 66 28.92 17.70 34.96
CA SER A 66 29.87 16.67 34.52
C SER A 66 29.14 15.65 33.64
N PRO A 67 29.85 14.93 32.75
CA PRO A 67 29.24 13.95 31.87
C PRO A 67 28.47 12.85 32.63
N GLU A 68 28.93 12.44 33.80
CA GLU A 68 28.26 11.44 34.65
C GLU A 68 26.95 12.00 35.24
N ALA A 69 26.99 13.22 35.76
CA ALA A 69 25.81 13.88 36.31
C ALA A 69 24.75 14.15 35.23
N TRP A 70 25.16 14.41 33.99
CA TRP A 70 24.24 14.54 32.86
C TRP A 70 23.50 13.22 32.60
N VAL A 71 24.19 12.07 32.64
CA VAL A 71 23.56 10.75 32.39
C VAL A 71 22.52 10.41 33.46
N ASP A 72 22.81 10.69 34.73
CA ASP A 72 21.93 10.36 35.86
C ASP A 72 20.61 11.15 35.85
N LEU A 73 20.58 12.28 35.13
CA LEU A 73 19.44 13.16 35.03
C LEU A 73 18.48 12.81 33.87
N LEU A 74 18.87 11.90 32.97
CA LEU A 74 18.08 11.57 31.79
C LEU A 74 16.96 10.57 32.12
N PRO A 75 15.70 10.87 31.74
CA PRO A 75 14.59 9.91 31.77
C PRO A 75 14.82 8.75 30.78
N PRO A 76 13.99 7.68 30.82
CA PRO A 76 14.13 6.55 29.91
C PRO A 76 14.17 6.96 28.41
N PRO A 77 14.96 6.25 27.58
CA PRO A 77 15.27 6.67 26.21
C PRO A 77 14.07 6.74 25.27
N GLU A 78 12.97 6.06 25.61
CA GLU A 78 11.74 6.04 24.82
C GLU A 78 11.05 7.41 24.70
N LYS A 79 11.34 8.32 25.65
CA LYS A 79 10.71 9.64 25.74
C LYS A 79 11.70 10.79 25.63
N VAL A 80 12.95 10.54 25.25
CA VAL A 80 14.01 11.55 25.26
C VAL A 80 14.73 11.58 23.91
N VAL A 81 14.94 12.78 23.37
CA VAL A 81 15.84 13.04 22.25
C VAL A 81 16.95 13.99 22.68
N ILE A 82 18.20 13.66 22.33
CA ILE A 82 19.37 14.46 22.68
C ILE A 82 19.82 15.21 21.43
N LEU A 83 19.88 16.53 21.54
CA LEU A 83 20.19 17.49 20.49
C LEU A 83 21.44 18.29 20.94
N PRO A 84 22.62 17.66 21.00
CA PRO A 84 23.79 18.23 21.67
C PRO A 84 24.27 19.51 20.99
N SER A 85 24.90 20.39 21.77
CA SER A 85 25.63 21.55 21.26
C SER A 85 27.01 21.14 20.70
N LYS A 86 27.66 22.06 19.99
CA LYS A 86 29.04 21.88 19.51
C LYS A 86 30.04 21.73 20.66
N GLU A 87 29.78 22.35 21.81
CA GLU A 87 30.63 22.23 23.00
C GLU A 87 30.52 20.83 23.63
N ASP A 88 29.30 20.28 23.67
CA ASP A 88 29.06 18.92 24.17
C ASP A 88 29.77 17.86 23.31
N LEU A 89 29.77 18.04 21.98
CA LEU A 89 30.51 17.16 21.08
C LEU A 89 32.02 17.21 21.32
N ASN A 90 32.57 18.35 21.73
CA ASN A 90 33.99 18.49 21.99
C ASN A 90 34.40 17.99 23.38
N ARG A 91 33.53 18.15 24.39
CA ARG A 91 33.84 17.81 25.79
C ARG A 91 33.34 16.45 26.24
N SER A 92 32.23 15.98 25.67
CA SER A 92 31.45 14.84 26.18
C SER A 92 31.18 13.79 25.09
N SER A 93 32.01 13.73 24.04
CA SER A 93 31.82 12.80 22.92
C SER A 93 31.73 11.33 23.34
N GLU A 94 32.54 10.92 24.32
CA GLU A 94 32.54 9.53 24.81
C GLU A 94 31.21 9.15 25.46
N VAL A 95 30.65 10.05 26.28
CA VAL A 95 29.36 9.87 26.94
C VAL A 95 28.20 9.90 25.95
N LEU A 96 28.21 10.82 24.98
CA LEU A 96 27.20 10.84 23.91
C LEU A 96 27.20 9.54 23.10
N ASN A 97 28.39 8.97 22.82
CA ASN A 97 28.52 7.67 22.17
C ASN A 97 28.03 6.51 23.05
N GLU A 98 28.18 6.60 24.37
CA GLU A 98 27.63 5.61 25.30
C GLU A 98 26.10 5.70 25.38
N LEU A 99 25.54 6.91 25.48
CA LEU A 99 24.09 7.15 25.47
C LEU A 99 23.46 6.64 24.18
N SER A 100 24.07 6.91 23.04
CA SER A 100 23.65 6.37 21.76
C SER A 100 23.64 4.83 21.75
N ARG A 101 24.67 4.18 22.33
CA ARG A 101 24.73 2.72 22.50
C ARG A 101 23.67 2.18 23.49
N LYS A 102 23.25 2.98 24.47
CA LYS A 102 22.16 2.66 25.41
C LYS A 102 20.77 2.91 24.84
N GLY A 103 20.66 3.39 23.59
CA GLY A 103 19.38 3.57 22.89
C GLY A 103 18.83 5.00 22.91
N TYR A 104 19.57 5.98 23.45
CA TYR A 104 19.16 7.39 23.36
C TYR A 104 19.42 7.92 21.94
N PRO A 105 18.41 8.50 21.27
CA PRO A 105 18.61 9.11 19.97
C PRO A 105 19.38 10.42 20.13
N VAL A 106 20.66 10.40 19.73
CA VAL A 106 21.53 11.58 19.67
C VAL A 106 21.52 12.11 18.24
N VAL A 107 20.98 13.32 18.04
CA VAL A 107 20.73 13.90 16.71
C VAL A 107 21.78 14.95 16.37
N VAL A 108 22.54 14.69 15.30
CA VAL A 108 23.48 15.66 14.72
C VAL A 108 23.38 15.58 13.19
N SER A 109 22.67 16.53 12.60
CA SER A 109 22.28 16.50 11.19
C SER A 109 23.45 16.73 10.22
N ASP A 110 24.48 17.45 10.66
CA ASP A 110 25.65 17.85 9.88
C ASP A 110 26.93 17.05 10.19
N ALA A 111 26.88 16.07 11.11
CA ALA A 111 28.04 15.25 11.45
C ALA A 111 28.26 14.08 10.47
N LEU A 112 29.54 13.77 10.26
CA LEU A 112 30.01 12.51 9.65
C LEU A 112 30.43 11.58 10.81
N GLY A 113 29.54 10.70 11.27
CA GLY A 113 29.80 9.84 12.44
C GLY A 113 28.68 8.84 12.77
N HIS A 114 28.66 8.32 14.00
CA HIS A 114 27.74 7.28 14.49
C HIS A 114 26.37 7.80 14.98
N PHE A 115 26.16 9.11 15.01
CA PHE A 115 24.90 9.74 15.45
C PHE A 115 23.86 9.73 14.34
N VAL A 116 22.58 9.84 14.72
CA VAL A 116 21.49 9.90 13.74
C VAL A 116 21.38 11.31 13.17
N HIS A 117 21.09 11.42 11.88
CA HIS A 117 20.96 12.73 11.22
C HIS A 117 19.63 13.43 11.53
N SER A 118 18.63 12.66 11.93
CA SER A 118 17.28 13.11 12.24
C SER A 118 16.67 12.18 13.27
N PHE A 119 15.67 12.66 14.00
CA PHE A 119 14.84 11.84 14.87
C PHE A 119 13.38 12.12 14.59
N SER A 120 12.55 11.09 14.56
CA SER A 120 11.10 11.24 14.43
C SER A 120 10.39 10.59 15.60
N PHE A 121 9.46 11.32 16.19
CA PHE A 121 8.55 10.81 17.19
C PHE A 121 7.14 10.83 16.63
N THR A 122 6.42 9.73 16.79
CA THR A 122 5.04 9.58 16.29
C THR A 122 4.15 9.09 17.41
N GLU A 123 3.10 9.85 17.71
CA GLU A 123 2.03 9.46 18.61
C GLU A 123 0.69 9.67 17.89
N ASN A 124 -0.23 8.71 17.99
CA ASN A 124 -1.57 8.80 17.38
C ASN A 124 -1.57 9.24 15.89
N TYR A 125 -0.64 8.69 15.11
CA TYR A 125 -0.38 9.03 13.70
C TYR A 125 0.14 10.45 13.45
N HIS A 126 0.36 11.28 14.47
CA HIS A 126 0.96 12.60 14.35
C HIS A 126 2.45 12.54 14.60
N THR A 127 3.25 13.11 13.71
CA THR A 127 4.70 12.93 13.68
C THR A 127 5.41 14.27 13.79
N ALA A 128 6.35 14.35 14.71
CA ALA A 128 7.33 15.43 14.81
C ALA A 128 8.72 14.92 14.37
N VAL A 129 9.42 15.68 13.53
CA VAL A 129 10.78 15.37 13.08
C VAL A 129 11.74 16.45 13.56
N PHE A 130 12.89 16.04 14.09
CA PHE A 130 13.91 16.91 14.67
C PHE A 130 15.19 16.85 13.85
N PHE A 131 15.73 18.02 13.53
CA PHE A 131 17.05 18.21 12.93
C PHE A 131 17.89 19.15 13.80
N ASN A 132 19.19 18.90 13.86
CA ASN A 132 20.15 19.66 14.65
C ASN A 132 21.44 19.91 13.86
N PHE A 133 21.55 21.10 13.27
CA PHE A 133 22.69 21.54 12.47
C PHE A 133 23.60 22.44 13.32
N LEU A 134 24.88 22.06 13.43
CA LEU A 134 25.86 22.74 14.28
C LEU A 134 26.91 23.55 13.50
N GLN A 135 26.90 23.47 12.17
CA GLN A 135 27.82 24.16 11.25
C GLN A 135 27.07 25.16 10.36
N ASP A 136 27.69 26.31 10.12
CA ASP A 136 27.19 27.34 9.19
C ASP A 136 27.10 26.85 7.74
N THR A 137 27.95 25.89 7.36
CA THR A 137 27.96 25.27 6.03
C THR A 137 27.88 23.76 6.17
N PRO A 138 26.67 23.18 6.29
CA PRO A 138 26.49 21.73 6.40
C PRO A 138 27.01 21.04 5.13
N ALA A 139 27.86 20.03 5.28
CA ALA A 139 28.35 19.22 4.15
C ALA A 139 27.36 18.12 3.71
N ALA A 140 26.19 18.03 4.36
CA ALA A 140 25.21 16.96 4.13
C ALA A 140 24.39 17.18 2.85
N SER A 141 24.08 16.08 2.15
CA SER A 141 23.09 16.10 1.06
C SER A 141 21.68 16.23 1.65
N PHE A 142 21.02 17.35 1.35
CA PHE A 142 19.66 17.65 1.80
C PHE A 142 18.60 16.74 1.16
N ASP A 143 18.89 16.12 0.02
CA ASP A 143 17.97 15.22 -0.69
C ASP A 143 17.48 14.09 0.22
N ARG A 144 18.37 13.54 1.06
CA ARG A 144 18.02 12.49 2.02
C ARG A 144 17.01 13.00 3.06
N PHE A 145 17.19 14.21 3.56
CA PHE A 145 16.29 14.80 4.56
C PHE A 145 14.92 15.11 3.95
N LEU A 146 14.90 15.64 2.73
CA LEU A 146 13.67 15.91 2.00
C LEU A 146 12.92 14.62 1.68
N GLN A 147 13.62 13.56 1.26
CA GLN A 147 13.02 12.25 1.04
C GLN A 147 12.41 11.70 2.33
N GLU A 148 13.13 11.77 3.46
CA GLU A 148 12.60 11.32 4.76
C GLU A 148 11.34 12.10 5.17
N LEU A 149 11.34 13.42 4.98
CA LEU A 149 10.17 14.25 5.27
C LEU A 149 8.98 13.96 4.35
N GLN A 150 9.24 13.66 3.07
CA GLN A 150 8.21 13.23 2.13
C GLN A 150 7.62 11.86 2.52
N GLU A 151 8.46 10.92 2.94
CA GLU A 151 8.04 9.58 3.37
C GLU A 151 7.25 9.61 4.68
N LYS A 152 7.69 10.40 5.66
CA LYS A 152 7.05 10.50 6.98
C LYS A 152 5.85 11.45 7.01
N ASN A 153 5.81 12.44 6.12
CA ASN A 153 4.79 13.49 6.06
C ASN A 153 4.44 14.07 7.45
N PRO A 154 5.41 14.68 8.16
CA PRO A 154 5.23 15.08 9.54
C PRO A 154 4.31 16.30 9.69
N ASP A 155 3.72 16.43 10.87
CA ASP A 155 2.88 17.56 11.27
C ASP A 155 3.73 18.72 11.81
N LEU A 156 4.89 18.40 12.38
CA LEU A 156 5.85 19.36 12.91
C LEU A 156 7.27 18.98 12.48
N VAL A 157 8.04 19.97 12.01
CA VAL A 157 9.47 19.84 11.75
C VAL A 157 10.20 20.85 12.64
N VAL A 158 10.99 20.36 13.59
CA VAL A 158 11.81 21.19 14.47
C VAL A 158 13.24 21.21 13.93
N ILE A 159 13.76 22.40 13.65
CA ILE A 159 15.11 22.58 13.13
C ILE A 159 15.90 23.48 14.07
N PHE A 160 16.99 22.95 14.61
CA PHE A 160 18.01 23.77 15.25
C PHE A 160 19.10 24.08 14.22
N GLY A 161 19.40 25.36 14.03
CA GLY A 161 20.45 25.81 13.13
C GLY A 161 21.28 26.93 13.75
N THR A 162 22.35 27.31 13.06
CA THR A 162 23.17 28.46 13.43
C THR A 162 22.64 29.71 12.75
N ARG A 163 23.11 30.87 13.18
CA ARG A 163 22.77 32.13 12.50
C ARG A 163 23.21 32.13 11.03
N GLY A 164 24.37 31.52 10.73
CA GLY A 164 24.94 31.49 9.40
C GLY A 164 24.22 30.58 8.40
N ASN A 165 23.61 29.48 8.88
CA ASN A 165 22.93 28.52 8.00
C ASN A 165 21.41 28.73 7.87
N ARG A 166 20.82 29.64 8.65
CA ARG A 166 19.37 29.86 8.67
C ARG A 166 18.74 30.05 7.28
N VAL A 167 19.27 30.97 6.49
CA VAL A 167 18.74 31.27 5.15
C VAL A 167 18.81 30.04 4.25
N LEU A 168 19.94 29.33 4.28
CA LEU A 168 20.13 28.08 3.54
C LEU A 168 19.10 27.03 3.96
N LEU A 169 18.89 26.81 5.26
CA LEU A 169 17.94 25.82 5.77
C LEU A 169 16.49 26.20 5.41
N GLU A 170 16.12 27.47 5.51
CA GLU A 170 14.78 27.94 5.11
C GLU A 170 14.52 27.76 3.60
N GLU A 171 15.56 27.89 2.76
CA GLU A 171 15.47 27.61 1.31
C GLU A 171 15.37 26.10 1.03
N GLN A 172 16.23 25.28 1.63
CA GLN A 172 16.25 23.84 1.41
C GLN A 172 14.97 23.15 1.88
N PHE A 173 14.42 23.54 3.03
CA PHE A 173 13.20 22.98 3.59
C PHE A 173 11.92 23.74 3.18
N ALA A 174 12.00 24.63 2.17
CA ALA A 174 10.85 25.41 1.68
C ALA A 174 9.57 24.60 1.41
N PRO A 175 9.60 23.35 0.90
CA PRO A 175 8.38 22.55 0.70
C PRO A 175 7.58 22.27 1.97
N PHE A 176 8.19 22.41 3.15
CA PHE A 176 7.58 22.15 4.46
C PHE A 176 7.46 23.40 5.32
N ARG A 177 7.65 24.61 4.75
CA ARG A 177 7.75 25.89 5.48
C ARG A 177 6.66 26.10 6.52
N ASP A 178 5.42 25.73 6.21
CA ASP A 178 4.26 25.95 7.09
C ASP A 178 4.26 25.04 8.32
N ARG A 179 5.10 24.01 8.36
CA ARG A 179 5.22 23.03 9.45
C ARG A 179 6.52 23.16 10.22
N ILE A 180 7.40 24.10 9.83
CA ILE A 180 8.72 24.27 10.45
C ILE A 180 8.65 25.17 11.67
N ARG A 181 9.31 24.72 12.75
CA ARG A 181 9.71 25.53 13.90
C ARG A 181 11.24 25.59 13.92
N PHE A 182 11.78 26.77 13.64
CA PHE A 182 13.22 26.99 13.58
C PHE A 182 13.73 27.65 14.85
N PHE A 183 14.84 27.13 15.39
CA PHE A 183 15.55 27.66 16.54
C PHE A 183 16.99 28.04 16.17
N GLU A 184 17.35 29.31 16.38
CA GLU A 184 18.73 29.76 16.24
C GLU A 184 19.51 29.41 17.51
N ARG A 185 20.36 28.39 17.41
CA ARG A 185 21.03 27.77 18.56
C ARG A 185 21.92 28.73 19.33
N ASP A 186 22.67 29.59 18.62
CA ASP A 186 23.58 30.58 19.22
C ASP A 186 22.83 31.73 19.94
N GLY A 187 21.54 31.90 19.65
CA GLY A 187 20.70 32.95 20.22
C GLY A 187 19.82 32.51 21.39
N LEU A 188 19.87 31.22 21.78
CA LEU A 188 19.01 30.70 22.85
C LEU A 188 19.45 31.23 24.24
N PRO A 189 18.50 31.65 25.10
CA PRO A 189 18.82 32.09 26.45
C PRO A 189 19.37 30.95 27.32
N ARG A 190 20.03 31.30 28.43
CA ARG A 190 20.62 30.32 29.35
C ARG A 190 19.61 29.50 30.15
N ASN A 191 18.35 29.91 30.20
CA ASN A 191 17.25 29.20 30.88
C ASN A 191 16.20 28.78 29.84
N PHE A 192 16.65 28.28 28.69
CA PHE A 192 15.75 28.01 27.59
C PHE A 192 14.84 26.84 27.92
N ARG A 193 13.53 27.12 27.85
CA ARG A 193 12.49 26.12 27.99
C ARG A 193 11.35 26.45 27.05
N GLU A 194 10.99 25.50 26.21
CA GLU A 194 9.91 25.69 25.25
C GLU A 194 9.01 24.46 25.20
N ARG A 195 7.70 24.71 25.32
CA ARG A 195 6.66 23.71 25.14
C ARG A 195 6.10 23.85 23.74
N ILE A 196 6.21 22.79 22.95
CA ILE A 196 5.57 22.71 21.64
C ILE A 196 4.47 21.66 21.70
N THR A 197 3.23 22.11 21.53
CA THR A 197 2.08 21.21 21.42
C THR A 197 1.88 20.83 19.96
N VAL A 198 1.90 19.53 19.66
CA VAL A 198 1.55 18.99 18.35
C VAL A 198 0.05 18.73 18.34
N GLU A 199 -0.68 19.50 17.53
CA GLU A 199 -2.13 19.34 17.42
C GLU A 199 -2.49 18.01 16.77
N GLU A 200 -3.20 17.14 17.49
CA GLU A 200 -3.82 15.96 16.89
C GLU A 200 -5.06 16.37 16.11
N LYS A 201 -5.01 16.20 14.79
CA LYS A 201 -6.14 16.30 13.89
C LYS A 201 -6.89 14.97 13.83
N PRO A 202 -8.21 14.97 13.61
CA PRO A 202 -8.93 13.73 13.32
C PRO A 202 -8.31 12.96 12.14
N VAL A 203 -8.12 11.66 12.34
CA VAL A 203 -7.41 10.80 11.39
C VAL A 203 -8.40 10.01 10.54
N LEU A 204 -8.20 10.06 9.22
CA LEU A 204 -8.82 9.17 8.25
C LEU A 204 -7.81 8.14 7.78
N LEU A 205 -8.17 6.87 7.87
CA LEU A 205 -7.36 5.74 7.44
C LEU A 205 -7.87 5.27 6.07
N PHE A 206 -7.06 5.50 5.03
CA PHE A 206 -7.39 5.14 3.66
C PHE A 206 -6.74 3.80 3.31
N PHE A 207 -7.53 2.73 3.26
CA PHE A 207 -7.06 1.41 2.87
C PHE A 207 -7.19 1.19 1.37
N TYR A 208 -6.11 0.68 0.77
CA TYR A 208 -6.04 0.39 -0.67
C TYR A 208 -5.08 -0.76 -0.95
N SER A 209 -5.11 -1.29 -2.17
CA SER A 209 -4.10 -2.23 -2.68
C SER A 209 -3.24 -1.54 -3.74
N SER A 210 -1.90 -1.57 -3.58
CA SER A 210 -0.98 -1.11 -4.64
C SER A 210 -1.09 -1.89 -5.95
N ARG A 211 -1.66 -3.10 -5.87
CA ARG A 211 -1.88 -4.02 -7.01
C ARG A 211 -3.23 -3.79 -7.71
N CYS A 212 -3.99 -2.80 -7.30
CA CYS A 212 -5.33 -2.52 -7.83
C CYS A 212 -5.32 -1.18 -8.61
N PRO A 213 -5.51 -1.21 -9.94
CA PRO A 213 -5.52 0.02 -10.75
C PRO A 213 -6.61 1.01 -10.34
N ALA A 214 -7.84 0.54 -10.14
CA ALA A 214 -8.97 1.37 -9.70
C ALA A 214 -8.70 2.04 -8.34
N CYS A 215 -8.09 1.30 -7.40
CA CYS A 215 -7.71 1.82 -6.10
C CYS A 215 -6.70 2.96 -6.20
N ARG A 216 -5.76 2.86 -7.15
CA ARG A 216 -4.76 3.91 -7.40
C ARG A 216 -5.42 5.15 -7.96
N GLU A 217 -6.34 5.01 -8.90
CA GLU A 217 -7.11 6.14 -9.43
C GLU A 217 -7.88 6.88 -8.32
N LEU A 218 -8.58 6.14 -7.46
CA LEU A 218 -9.31 6.71 -6.34
C LEU A 218 -8.38 7.45 -5.36
N LYS A 219 -7.23 6.86 -5.04
CA LYS A 219 -6.21 7.43 -4.15
C LYS A 219 -5.53 8.68 -4.74
N GLU A 220 -5.17 8.66 -6.02
CA GLU A 220 -4.28 9.66 -6.62
C GLU A 220 -5.02 10.79 -7.35
N LYS A 221 -6.28 10.57 -7.77
CA LYS A 221 -7.04 11.53 -8.58
C LYS A 221 -8.38 11.93 -7.97
N VAL A 222 -9.17 10.97 -7.47
CA VAL A 222 -10.57 11.23 -7.11
C VAL A 222 -10.73 11.79 -5.71
N THR A 223 -10.08 11.18 -4.71
CA THR A 223 -10.22 11.57 -3.30
C THR A 223 -9.33 12.74 -2.86
N PRO A 224 -8.13 13.02 -3.44
CA PRO A 224 -7.30 14.15 -3.03
C PRO A 224 -7.99 15.52 -3.07
N PRO A 225 -8.77 15.89 -4.11
CA PRO A 225 -9.48 17.17 -4.13
C PRO A 225 -10.45 17.36 -2.95
N VAL A 226 -11.01 16.28 -2.41
CA VAL A 226 -11.85 16.34 -1.21
C VAL A 226 -10.98 16.56 0.03
N PHE A 227 -9.91 15.79 0.18
CA PHE A 227 -9.00 15.92 1.31
C PHE A 227 -8.33 17.30 1.40
N GLU A 228 -7.95 17.88 0.26
CA GLU A 228 -7.33 19.20 0.17
C GLU A 228 -8.21 20.32 0.76
N LYS A 229 -9.54 20.22 0.60
CA LYS A 229 -10.49 21.19 1.20
C LYS A 229 -10.44 21.22 2.74
N TYR A 230 -9.95 20.15 3.36
CA TYR A 230 -9.91 19.97 4.81
C TYR A 230 -8.49 19.71 5.34
N ALA A 231 -7.45 19.92 4.54
CA ALA A 231 -6.06 19.52 4.88
C ALA A 231 -5.51 20.16 6.17
N ASP A 232 -6.04 21.33 6.53
CA ASP A 232 -5.75 22.03 7.79
C ASP A 232 -6.43 21.37 8.99
N ARG A 233 -7.54 20.66 8.80
CA ARG A 233 -8.41 20.13 9.87
C ARG A 233 -8.38 18.62 10.05
N ILE A 234 -7.95 17.85 9.06
CA ILE A 234 -7.87 16.39 9.13
C ILE A 234 -6.48 15.88 8.77
N LYS A 235 -6.18 14.64 9.17
CA LYS A 235 -5.00 13.89 8.74
C LYS A 235 -5.41 12.64 7.98
N VAL A 236 -4.84 12.40 6.80
CA VAL A 236 -5.10 11.19 6.02
C VAL A 236 -3.88 10.27 6.06
N VAL A 237 -4.09 9.02 6.42
CA VAL A 237 -3.05 7.98 6.48
C VAL A 237 -3.38 6.89 5.47
N TYR A 238 -2.54 6.74 4.46
CA TYR A 238 -2.70 5.73 3.41
C TYR A 238 -2.09 4.40 3.84
N LEU A 239 -2.88 3.34 3.86
CA LEU A 239 -2.50 2.02 4.33
C LEU A 239 -2.69 0.99 3.22
N ASP A 240 -1.58 0.50 2.67
CA ASP A 240 -1.62 -0.59 1.69
C ASP A 240 -1.88 -1.91 2.39
N TYR A 241 -3.06 -2.50 2.20
CA TYR A 241 -3.45 -3.76 2.84
C TYR A 241 -2.82 -5.00 2.21
N THR A 242 -1.97 -4.85 1.18
CA THR A 242 -1.09 -5.95 0.76
C THR A 242 0.00 -6.27 1.79
N LEU A 243 0.19 -5.38 2.78
CA LEU A 243 1.04 -5.57 3.94
C LEU A 243 0.23 -6.17 5.11
N SER A 244 0.73 -7.24 5.72
CA SER A 244 0.08 -8.02 6.78
C SER A 244 -0.46 -7.14 7.92
N LYS A 245 0.36 -6.22 8.45
CA LYS A 245 -0.02 -5.30 9.54
C LYS A 245 -1.20 -4.39 9.19
N ASN A 246 -1.25 -3.91 7.95
CA ASN A 246 -2.34 -3.04 7.50
C ASN A 246 -3.62 -3.86 7.26
N TYR A 247 -3.48 -5.09 6.76
CA TYR A 247 -4.62 -5.99 6.58
C TYR A 247 -5.28 -6.36 7.91
N GLU A 248 -4.52 -6.65 8.96
CA GLU A 248 -5.04 -6.86 10.32
C GLU A 248 -5.85 -5.67 10.80
N LYS A 249 -5.32 -4.46 10.61
CA LYS A 249 -6.00 -3.22 10.99
C LYS A 249 -7.30 -3.02 10.22
N LEU A 250 -7.29 -3.28 8.90
CA LEU A 250 -8.49 -3.23 8.07
C LEU A 250 -9.57 -4.18 8.62
N VAL A 251 -9.20 -5.44 8.89
CA VAL A 251 -10.13 -6.47 9.39
C VAL A 251 -10.76 -6.06 10.71
N LEU A 252 -9.98 -5.48 11.64
CA LEU A 252 -10.48 -5.00 12.92
C LEU A 252 -11.49 -3.85 12.78
N LEU A 253 -11.25 -2.94 11.83
CA LEU A 253 -12.12 -1.80 11.56
C LEU A 253 -13.40 -2.22 10.84
N GLU A 254 -13.30 -3.13 9.87
CA GLU A 254 -14.46 -3.73 9.20
C GLU A 254 -15.39 -4.40 10.23
N GLU A 255 -14.83 -5.13 11.19
CA GLU A 255 -15.59 -5.77 12.27
C GLU A 255 -16.19 -4.72 13.23
N HIS A 256 -15.42 -3.69 13.59
CA HIS A 256 -15.91 -2.63 14.48
C HIS A 256 -17.13 -1.91 13.92
N TRP A 257 -17.06 -1.56 12.64
CA TRP A 257 -18.11 -0.83 11.93
C TRP A 257 -19.16 -1.73 11.27
N LYS A 258 -19.00 -3.05 11.37
CA LYS A 258 -19.87 -4.06 10.74
C LYS A 258 -20.06 -3.80 9.24
N VAL A 259 -18.95 -3.63 8.53
CA VAL A 259 -18.95 -3.35 7.09
C VAL A 259 -19.56 -4.54 6.34
N GLU A 260 -20.72 -4.33 5.73
CA GLU A 260 -21.45 -5.36 4.98
C GLU A 260 -20.91 -5.50 3.54
N GLU A 261 -20.77 -4.39 2.83
CA GLU A 261 -20.26 -4.33 1.45
C GLU A 261 -18.78 -3.92 1.46
N LYS A 262 -17.91 -4.91 1.38
CA LYS A 262 -16.45 -4.73 1.37
C LYS A 262 -15.97 -4.47 -0.03
N THR A 263 -15.04 -3.53 -0.17
CA THR A 263 -14.53 -3.11 -1.48
C THR A 263 -13.00 -2.99 -1.46
N SER A 264 -12.38 -2.78 -2.62
CA SER A 264 -10.92 -2.64 -2.70
C SER A 264 -10.39 -1.29 -2.20
N VAL A 265 -11.28 -0.33 -1.91
CA VAL A 265 -10.96 0.95 -1.24
C VAL A 265 -11.92 1.19 -0.09
N GLU A 266 -11.38 1.28 1.11
CA GLU A 266 -12.17 1.56 2.31
C GLU A 266 -11.51 2.66 3.14
N ILE A 267 -12.30 3.64 3.56
CA ILE A 267 -11.83 4.80 4.33
C ILE A 267 -12.53 4.78 5.67
N PHE A 268 -11.76 4.81 6.75
CA PHE A 268 -12.29 4.75 8.11
C PHE A 268 -11.92 5.99 8.91
N SER A 269 -12.79 6.37 9.83
CA SER A 269 -12.51 7.33 10.89
C SER A 269 -13.07 6.82 12.23
N ASP A 270 -12.94 7.63 13.27
CA ASP A 270 -13.59 7.41 14.57
C ASP A 270 -15.13 7.53 14.50
N ALA A 271 -15.65 8.19 13.47
CA ALA A 271 -17.07 8.50 13.31
C ALA A 271 -17.80 7.60 12.29
N GLY A 272 -17.07 6.84 11.46
CA GLY A 272 -17.67 5.93 10.50
C GLY A 272 -16.70 5.35 9.48
N TYR A 273 -17.25 4.94 8.35
CA TYR A 273 -16.50 4.42 7.22
C TYR A 273 -17.17 4.75 5.88
N VAL A 274 -16.39 4.64 4.81
CA VAL A 274 -16.83 4.65 3.40
C VAL A 274 -16.22 3.45 2.71
N ALA A 275 -17.04 2.62 2.07
CA ALA A 275 -16.60 1.46 1.30
C ALA A 275 -17.33 1.47 -0.05
N THR A 276 -16.69 2.04 -1.07
CA THR A 276 -17.21 2.09 -2.44
C THR A 276 -16.09 2.36 -3.44
N GLU A 277 -16.19 1.75 -4.61
CA GLU A 277 -15.25 1.98 -5.72
C GLU A 277 -15.79 2.98 -6.76
N ASP A 278 -17.03 3.45 -6.58
CA ASP A 278 -17.65 4.41 -7.50
C ASP A 278 -17.12 5.83 -7.26
N PRO A 279 -16.51 6.49 -8.26
CA PRO A 279 -15.88 7.80 -8.08
C PRO A 279 -16.81 8.93 -7.64
N GLU A 280 -18.07 8.92 -8.08
CA GLU A 280 -19.03 9.98 -7.70
C GLU A 280 -19.57 9.74 -6.28
N ARG A 281 -19.88 8.48 -5.98
CA ARG A 281 -20.38 8.09 -4.66
C ARG A 281 -19.33 8.24 -3.57
N ILE A 282 -18.07 7.89 -3.86
CA ILE A 282 -16.99 7.98 -2.85
C ILE A 282 -16.76 9.42 -2.42
N THR A 283 -16.81 10.39 -3.33
CA THR A 283 -16.54 11.80 -3.00
C THR A 283 -17.64 12.36 -2.08
N THR A 284 -18.90 12.06 -2.37
CA THR A 284 -20.04 12.51 -1.57
C THR A 284 -20.01 11.89 -0.17
N LEU A 285 -19.85 10.56 -0.08
CA LEU A 285 -19.80 9.85 1.20
C LEU A 285 -18.55 10.24 2.01
N LEU A 286 -17.45 10.54 1.34
CA LEU A 286 -16.22 10.98 1.99
C LEU A 286 -16.38 12.36 2.63
N GLU A 287 -17.02 13.31 1.96
CA GLU A 287 -17.34 14.63 2.55
C GLU A 287 -18.24 14.48 3.78
N GLU A 288 -19.28 13.64 3.70
CA GLU A 288 -20.15 13.34 4.85
C GLU A 288 -19.37 12.71 6.01
N LEU A 289 -18.49 11.74 5.73
CA LEU A 289 -17.64 11.11 6.74
C LEU A 289 -16.74 12.14 7.42
N ILE A 290 -16.07 13.00 6.65
CA ILE A 290 -15.19 14.05 7.18
C ILE A 290 -15.97 15.00 8.08
N GLU A 291 -17.14 15.47 7.64
CA GLU A 291 -17.97 16.35 8.46
C GLU A 291 -18.40 15.70 9.77
N LYS A 292 -18.77 14.42 9.74
CA LYS A 292 -19.16 13.66 10.91
C LYS A 292 -17.98 13.47 11.87
N THR A 293 -16.81 13.15 11.32
CA THR A 293 -15.54 13.06 12.06
C THR A 293 -15.17 14.35 12.76
N LEU A 294 -15.30 15.49 12.07
CA LEU A 294 -15.01 16.81 12.64
C LEU A 294 -15.97 17.21 13.78
N LYS A 295 -17.18 16.61 13.82
CA LYS A 295 -18.21 16.85 14.85
C LYS A 295 -18.16 15.81 15.97
N SER A 296 -17.42 14.71 15.80
CA SER A 296 -17.38 13.59 16.74
C SER A 296 -16.53 13.95 17.98
N PRO A 297 -16.95 13.56 19.20
CA PRO A 297 -16.04 13.55 20.33
C PRO A 297 -14.90 12.59 20.01
N ARG A 298 -13.66 13.05 20.11
CA ARG A 298 -12.44 12.26 19.83
C ARG A 298 -12.35 11.07 20.79
N THR A 299 -13.00 9.97 20.44
CA THR A 299 -12.88 8.71 21.16
C THR A 299 -12.27 7.70 20.20
N LEU A 300 -10.95 7.56 20.26
CA LEU A 300 -10.29 6.42 19.64
C LEU A 300 -10.85 5.15 20.30
N PRO A 301 -11.38 4.19 19.53
CA PRO A 301 -11.65 2.88 20.11
C PRO A 301 -10.32 2.32 20.64
N PRO A 302 -10.30 1.74 21.85
CA PRO A 302 -9.06 1.24 22.44
C PRO A 302 -8.40 0.24 21.48
N PRO A 303 -7.07 0.23 21.37
CA PRO A 303 -6.36 -0.74 20.54
C PRO A 303 -6.78 -2.14 20.98
N ARG A 304 -7.39 -2.89 20.06
CA ARG A 304 -7.77 -4.27 20.32
C ARG A 304 -6.52 -5.14 20.26
N PRO A 305 -6.40 -6.16 21.12
CA PRO A 305 -5.24 -7.04 21.12
C PRO A 305 -5.07 -7.74 19.76
N PRO A 306 -3.83 -7.96 19.29
CA PRO A 306 -3.52 -8.60 18.01
C PRO A 306 -4.23 -9.94 17.78
N GLU A 307 -4.41 -10.72 18.86
CA GLU A 307 -5.12 -12.00 18.89
C GLU A 307 -6.52 -11.94 18.28
N ARG A 308 -7.21 -10.80 18.42
CA ARG A 308 -8.55 -10.58 17.86
C ARG A 308 -8.51 -10.43 16.33
N ALA A 309 -7.48 -9.81 15.78
CA ALA A 309 -7.32 -9.66 14.34
C ALA A 309 -7.06 -11.02 13.70
N GLU A 310 -6.17 -11.81 14.29
CA GLU A 310 -5.89 -13.17 13.85
C GLU A 310 -7.14 -14.07 13.89
N GLU A 311 -7.94 -14.00 14.97
CA GLU A 311 -9.19 -14.75 15.09
C GLU A 311 -10.20 -14.40 13.97
N LEU A 312 -10.36 -13.10 13.67
CA LEU A 312 -11.25 -12.62 12.61
C LEU A 312 -10.76 -12.98 11.21
N ILE A 313 -9.46 -12.89 10.96
CA ILE A 313 -8.88 -13.32 9.68
C ILE A 313 -9.05 -14.83 9.52
N PHE A 314 -8.85 -15.58 10.61
CA PHE A 314 -9.05 -17.01 10.62
C PHE A 314 -10.52 -17.40 10.40
N SER A 315 -11.48 -16.65 10.96
CA SER A 315 -12.91 -16.90 10.74
C SER A 315 -13.30 -16.69 9.27
N ARG A 316 -12.76 -15.65 8.59
CA ARG A 316 -12.90 -15.45 7.14
C ARG A 316 -12.42 -16.67 6.37
N PHE A 317 -11.26 -17.20 6.74
CA PHE A 317 -10.68 -18.38 6.10
C PHE A 317 -11.44 -19.67 6.38
N ARG A 318 -12.10 -19.83 7.54
CA ARG A 318 -13.03 -20.95 7.74
C ARG A 318 -14.21 -20.91 6.78
N GLY A 319 -14.61 -19.71 6.33
CA GLY A 319 -15.63 -19.52 5.28
C GLY A 319 -15.18 -19.99 3.90
N PHE A 320 -13.89 -20.31 3.69
CA PHE A 320 -13.37 -20.77 2.41
C PHE A 320 -13.72 -22.25 2.24
N THR A 321 -14.87 -22.49 1.64
CA THR A 321 -15.21 -23.84 1.20
C THR A 321 -14.32 -24.23 0.01
N PRO A 322 -13.93 -25.51 -0.13
CA PRO A 322 -13.20 -25.97 -1.32
C PRO A 322 -13.88 -25.56 -2.62
N TRP A 323 -15.21 -25.54 -2.68
CA TRP A 323 -15.97 -25.14 -3.86
C TRP A 323 -15.76 -23.68 -4.26
N VAL A 324 -15.69 -22.76 -3.29
CA VAL A 324 -15.42 -21.34 -3.56
C VAL A 324 -14.01 -21.17 -4.10
N VAL A 325 -13.02 -21.86 -3.51
CA VAL A 325 -11.62 -21.80 -3.96
C VAL A 325 -11.45 -22.41 -5.35
N ALA A 326 -12.12 -23.53 -5.62
CA ALA A 326 -12.16 -24.15 -6.94
C ALA A 326 -12.81 -23.24 -7.99
N GLY A 327 -13.95 -22.64 -7.65
CA GLY A 327 -14.66 -21.70 -8.53
C GLY A 327 -13.82 -20.47 -8.84
N ALA A 328 -13.20 -19.86 -7.83
CA ALA A 328 -12.32 -18.70 -8.01
C ALA A 328 -11.12 -19.01 -8.91
N GLY A 329 -10.45 -20.15 -8.67
CA GLY A 329 -9.34 -20.59 -9.53
C GLY A 329 -9.79 -20.86 -10.97
N PHE A 330 -10.89 -21.58 -11.16
CA PHE A 330 -11.42 -21.89 -12.49
C PHE A 330 -11.83 -20.63 -13.27
N LEU A 331 -12.48 -19.68 -12.62
CA LEU A 331 -12.85 -18.39 -13.21
C LEU A 331 -11.61 -17.57 -13.58
N ASP A 332 -10.56 -17.60 -12.75
CA ASP A 332 -9.28 -16.97 -13.07
C ASP A 332 -8.63 -17.62 -14.30
N GLY A 333 -8.70 -18.94 -14.43
CA GLY A 333 -8.14 -19.66 -15.59
C GLY A 333 -8.86 -19.38 -16.91
N LEU A 334 -10.08 -18.82 -16.87
CA LEU A 334 -10.83 -18.35 -18.04
C LEU A 334 -10.51 -16.89 -18.39
N ASN A 335 -9.50 -16.29 -17.74
CA ASN A 335 -9.08 -14.93 -18.02
C ASN A 335 -8.78 -14.76 -19.52
N PRO A 336 -9.31 -13.68 -20.15
CA PRO A 336 -9.09 -13.43 -21.57
C PRO A 336 -7.61 -13.37 -22.00
N CYS A 337 -6.70 -12.91 -21.13
CA CYS A 337 -5.26 -12.90 -21.38
C CYS A 337 -4.69 -14.32 -21.46
N ALA A 338 -4.99 -15.17 -20.47
CA ALA A 338 -4.53 -16.57 -20.43
C ALA A 338 -5.10 -17.40 -21.58
N PHE A 339 -6.37 -17.17 -21.93
CA PHE A 339 -7.02 -17.89 -23.03
C PHE A 339 -6.46 -17.48 -24.40
N ALA A 340 -6.25 -16.17 -24.64
CA ALA A 340 -5.74 -15.67 -25.92
C ALA A 340 -4.32 -16.18 -26.23
N THR A 341 -3.44 -16.25 -25.23
CA THR A 341 -2.06 -16.72 -25.39
C THR A 341 -2.00 -18.20 -25.78
N ILE A 342 -2.85 -19.03 -25.18
CA ILE A 342 -2.94 -20.46 -25.51
C ILE A 342 -3.45 -20.66 -26.94
N VAL A 343 -4.52 -19.97 -27.32
CA VAL A 343 -5.07 -20.08 -28.69
C VAL A 343 -4.02 -19.65 -29.72
N PHE A 344 -3.31 -18.55 -29.46
CA PHE A 344 -2.21 -18.10 -30.31
C PHE A 344 -1.09 -19.14 -30.41
N MET A 345 -0.65 -19.69 -29.28
CA MET A 345 0.40 -20.69 -29.23
C MET A 345 0.01 -21.96 -29.99
N VAL A 346 -1.20 -22.48 -29.78
CA VAL A 346 -1.72 -23.64 -30.51
C VAL A 346 -1.70 -23.39 -32.02
N ASN A 347 -2.20 -22.23 -32.47
CA ASN A 347 -2.21 -21.87 -33.88
C ASN A 347 -0.80 -21.75 -34.47
N LEU A 348 0.12 -21.12 -33.74
CA LEU A 348 1.52 -20.98 -34.15
C LEU A 348 2.20 -22.35 -34.32
N LEU A 349 2.03 -23.26 -33.36
CA LEU A 349 2.64 -24.59 -33.40
C LEU A 349 2.11 -25.44 -34.56
N PHE A 350 0.82 -25.31 -34.91
CA PHE A 350 0.27 -25.96 -36.09
C PHE A 350 0.80 -25.36 -37.40
N VAL A 351 0.96 -24.04 -37.48
CA VAL A 351 1.55 -23.38 -38.66
C VAL A 351 3.00 -23.85 -38.89
N LEU A 352 3.75 -24.06 -37.81
CA LEU A 352 5.10 -24.63 -37.82
C LEU A 352 5.16 -26.11 -38.26
N GLY A 353 4.01 -26.75 -38.44
CA GLY A 353 3.92 -28.15 -38.86
C GLY A 353 4.23 -29.16 -37.75
N HIS A 354 4.12 -28.75 -36.48
CA HIS A 354 4.27 -29.69 -35.37
C HIS A 354 3.07 -30.64 -35.28
N SER A 355 3.34 -31.89 -34.89
CA SER A 355 2.29 -32.89 -34.66
C SER A 355 1.42 -32.49 -33.46
N ARG A 356 0.17 -32.98 -33.42
CA ARG A 356 -0.76 -32.74 -32.31
C ARG A 356 -0.17 -33.14 -30.95
N GLN A 357 0.54 -34.28 -30.90
CA GLN A 357 1.28 -34.73 -29.72
C GLN A 357 2.27 -33.67 -29.23
N ARG A 358 3.02 -33.09 -30.16
CA ARG A 358 4.03 -32.08 -29.84
C ARG A 358 3.41 -30.77 -29.35
N VAL A 359 2.24 -30.39 -29.88
CA VAL A 359 1.47 -29.24 -29.39
C VAL A 359 1.07 -29.44 -27.93
N VAL A 360 0.62 -30.64 -27.56
CA VAL A 360 0.26 -30.97 -26.17
C VAL A 360 1.48 -30.97 -25.25
N GLU A 361 2.61 -31.56 -25.66
CA GLU A 361 3.84 -31.55 -24.84
C GLU A 361 4.28 -30.13 -24.49
N ILE A 362 4.27 -29.23 -25.48
CA ILE A 362 4.63 -27.82 -25.29
C ILE A 362 3.56 -27.11 -24.45
N GLY A 363 2.28 -27.38 -24.70
CA GLY A 363 1.16 -26.84 -23.95
C GLY A 363 1.19 -27.21 -22.46
N VAL A 364 1.45 -28.49 -22.14
CA VAL A 364 1.62 -28.95 -20.76
C VAL A 364 2.83 -28.27 -20.10
N THR A 365 3.92 -28.09 -20.84
CA THR A 365 5.10 -27.38 -20.32
C THR A 365 4.78 -25.92 -19.99
N TYR A 366 4.05 -25.23 -20.88
CA TYR A 366 3.56 -23.88 -20.64
C TYR A 366 2.66 -23.83 -19.40
N THR A 367 1.67 -24.72 -19.31
CA THR A 367 0.73 -24.76 -18.18
C THR A 367 1.43 -25.06 -16.87
N LEU A 368 2.46 -25.92 -16.87
CA LEU A 368 3.27 -26.18 -15.69
C LEU A 368 4.07 -24.95 -15.26
N ALA A 369 4.65 -24.21 -16.21
CA ALA A 369 5.34 -22.95 -15.92
C ALA A 369 4.38 -21.92 -15.31
N VAL A 370 3.15 -21.86 -15.82
CA VAL A 370 2.07 -21.00 -15.28
C VAL A 370 1.72 -21.39 -13.84
N PHE A 371 1.47 -22.68 -13.58
CA PHE A 371 1.18 -23.21 -12.25
C PHE A 371 2.30 -22.89 -11.25
N ILE A 372 3.55 -23.15 -11.62
CA ILE A 372 4.70 -22.90 -10.74
C ILE A 372 4.84 -21.40 -10.46
N THR A 373 4.70 -20.56 -11.48
CA THR A 373 4.85 -19.11 -11.31
C THR A 373 3.80 -18.54 -10.36
N TYR A 374 2.52 -18.92 -10.53
CA TYR A 374 1.46 -18.50 -9.61
C TYR A 374 1.64 -19.04 -8.20
N LEU A 375 2.09 -20.28 -8.04
CA LEU A 375 2.38 -20.84 -6.73
C LEU A 375 3.49 -20.04 -6.03
N LEU A 376 4.57 -19.71 -6.74
CA LEU A 376 5.68 -18.89 -6.21
C LEU A 376 5.23 -17.45 -5.87
N LEU A 377 4.34 -16.87 -6.69
CA LEU A 377 3.72 -15.57 -6.43
C LEU A 377 2.89 -15.60 -5.13
N GLY A 378 2.04 -16.62 -4.97
CA GLY A 378 1.25 -16.81 -3.75
C GLY A 378 2.13 -17.03 -2.50
N LEU A 379 3.20 -17.81 -2.63
CA LEU A 379 4.16 -17.99 -1.54
C LEU A 379 4.93 -16.71 -1.18
N GLY A 380 4.93 -15.70 -2.05
CA GLY A 380 5.55 -14.40 -1.78
C GLY A 380 6.97 -14.22 -2.18
N ILE A 381 7.52 -15.17 -2.94
CA ILE A 381 8.93 -15.18 -3.33
C ILE A 381 9.28 -13.96 -4.20
N PHE A 382 8.28 -13.31 -4.80
CA PHE A 382 8.45 -12.12 -5.64
C PHE A 382 8.12 -10.78 -4.96
N GLN A 383 7.90 -10.72 -3.65
CA GLN A 383 7.55 -9.46 -2.96
C GLN A 383 8.65 -8.39 -3.03
N VAL A 384 9.91 -8.79 -2.91
CA VAL A 384 11.06 -7.87 -2.97
C VAL A 384 11.18 -7.20 -4.34
N TRP A 385 10.76 -7.89 -5.40
CA TRP A 385 10.81 -7.34 -6.76
C TRP A 385 9.75 -6.25 -6.97
N GLN A 386 8.63 -6.32 -6.26
CA GLN A 386 7.49 -5.41 -6.42
C GLN A 386 7.67 -4.06 -5.72
N THR A 387 8.60 -3.96 -4.77
CA THR A 387 8.94 -2.68 -4.09
C THR A 387 9.95 -1.84 -4.88
N LEU A 388 10.58 -2.40 -5.92
CA LEU A 388 11.55 -1.70 -6.75
C LEU A 388 10.86 -0.73 -7.72
N ALA A 389 11.39 0.49 -7.85
CA ALA A 389 10.93 1.48 -8.83
C ALA A 389 10.94 0.93 -10.28
N ALA A 390 11.86 0.00 -10.58
CA ALA A 390 11.96 -0.69 -11.86
C ALA A 390 10.70 -1.50 -12.21
N TYR A 391 9.99 -2.06 -11.22
CA TYR A 391 8.74 -2.78 -11.46
C TYR A 391 7.67 -1.86 -12.06
N ARG A 392 7.56 -0.62 -11.58
CA ARG A 392 6.57 0.35 -12.09
C ARG A 392 6.82 0.67 -13.57
N ILE A 393 8.08 0.89 -13.94
CA ILE A 393 8.48 1.18 -15.32
C ILE A 393 8.24 -0.04 -16.22
N VAL A 394 8.69 -1.22 -15.79
CA VAL A 394 8.55 -2.46 -16.57
C VAL A 394 7.09 -2.82 -16.76
N SER A 395 6.27 -2.79 -15.70
CA SER A 395 4.83 -3.09 -15.79
C SER A 395 4.10 -2.11 -16.71
N ARG A 396 4.41 -0.81 -16.65
CA ARG A 396 3.86 0.19 -17.57
C ARG A 396 4.19 -0.11 -19.04
N ILE A 397 5.45 -0.43 -19.33
CA ILE A 397 5.88 -0.79 -20.69
C ILE A 397 5.14 -2.04 -21.16
N VAL A 398 5.07 -3.08 -20.34
CA VAL A 398 4.48 -4.34 -20.75
C VAL A 398 2.97 -4.23 -20.90
N TYR A 399 2.26 -3.58 -19.98
CA TYR A 399 0.82 -3.32 -20.11
C TYR A 399 0.50 -2.44 -21.32
N GLY A 400 1.27 -1.38 -21.56
CA GLY A 400 1.10 -0.53 -22.74
C GLY A 400 1.35 -1.29 -24.06
N ALA A 401 2.41 -2.09 -24.12
CA ALA A 401 2.69 -2.93 -25.29
C ALA A 401 1.58 -3.96 -25.54
N MET A 402 1.08 -4.59 -24.48
CA MET A 402 0.02 -5.59 -24.58
C MET A 402 -1.33 -4.97 -24.97
N ALA A 403 -1.67 -3.80 -24.40
CA ALA A 403 -2.83 -3.00 -24.83
C ALA A 403 -2.75 -2.69 -26.33
N GLY A 404 -1.57 -2.27 -26.82
CA GLY A 404 -1.33 -2.03 -28.24
C GLY A 404 -1.52 -3.29 -29.11
N VAL A 405 -1.01 -4.44 -28.68
CA VAL A 405 -1.19 -5.72 -29.39
C VAL A 405 -2.67 -6.12 -29.44
N LEU A 406 -3.41 -5.99 -28.33
CA LEU A 406 -4.84 -6.27 -28.29
C LEU A 406 -5.62 -5.32 -29.20
N LEU A 407 -5.24 -4.05 -29.26
CA LEU A 407 -5.87 -3.08 -30.17
C LEU A 407 -5.64 -3.45 -31.64
N VAL A 408 -4.44 -3.90 -31.99
CA VAL A 408 -4.15 -4.46 -33.33
C VAL A 408 -5.03 -5.68 -33.61
N PHE A 409 -5.18 -6.59 -32.65
CA PHE A 409 -6.06 -7.76 -32.80
C PHE A 409 -7.54 -7.37 -32.90
N ALA A 410 -7.98 -6.34 -32.19
CA ALA A 410 -9.33 -5.79 -32.31
C ALA A 410 -9.57 -5.27 -33.74
N VAL A 411 -8.65 -4.45 -34.27
CA VAL A 411 -8.72 -3.92 -35.65
C VAL A 411 -8.76 -5.05 -36.68
N PHE A 412 -7.91 -6.06 -36.52
CA PHE A 412 -7.93 -7.23 -37.41
C PHE A 412 -9.23 -8.03 -37.29
N SER A 413 -9.81 -8.17 -36.09
CA SER A 413 -11.08 -8.89 -35.89
C SER A 413 -12.26 -8.14 -36.51
N ILE A 414 -12.28 -6.81 -36.40
CA ILE A 414 -13.29 -5.95 -37.05
C ILE A 414 -13.14 -6.04 -38.57
N ARG A 415 -11.91 -5.96 -39.09
CA ARG A 415 -11.65 -6.09 -40.53
C ARG A 415 -12.10 -7.46 -41.06
N ASP A 416 -11.87 -8.53 -40.30
CA ASP A 416 -12.34 -9.88 -40.64
C ASP A 416 -13.87 -9.97 -40.62
N ALA A 417 -14.53 -9.35 -39.64
CA ALA A 417 -15.99 -9.28 -39.58
C ALA A 417 -16.59 -8.56 -40.80
N ILE A 418 -16.00 -7.42 -41.19
CA ILE A 418 -16.43 -6.64 -42.36
C ILE A 418 -16.18 -7.42 -43.65
N THR A 419 -15.01 -8.04 -43.81
CA THR A 419 -14.66 -8.84 -44.98
C THR A 419 -15.58 -10.05 -45.14
N TYR A 420 -15.88 -10.74 -44.04
CA TYR A 420 -16.82 -11.86 -44.04
C TYR A 420 -18.25 -11.41 -44.39
N LYS A 421 -18.71 -10.26 -43.87
CA LYS A 421 -20.01 -9.68 -44.21
C LYS A 421 -20.12 -9.32 -45.70
N LYS A 422 -19.03 -8.84 -46.32
CA LYS A 422 -19.00 -8.41 -47.72
C LYS A 422 -18.86 -9.57 -48.71
N ASP A 423 -17.92 -10.48 -48.47
CA ASP A 423 -17.52 -11.47 -49.47
C ASP A 423 -18.04 -12.89 -49.18
N ARG A 424 -18.60 -13.14 -47.98
CA ARG A 424 -19.01 -14.48 -47.46
C ARG A 424 -17.98 -15.60 -47.64
N LYS A 425 -16.72 -15.25 -47.90
CA LYS A 425 -15.61 -16.18 -48.10
C LYS A 425 -14.88 -16.40 -46.78
N GLU A 426 -14.62 -17.66 -46.46
CA GLU A 426 -13.79 -18.05 -45.30
C GLU A 426 -12.28 -17.84 -45.55
N THR A 427 -11.89 -17.58 -46.80
CA THR A 427 -10.50 -17.48 -47.24
C THR A 427 -10.02 -16.02 -47.24
N GLY A 428 -9.00 -15.73 -46.43
CA GLY A 428 -8.35 -14.40 -46.39
C GLY A 428 -8.56 -13.58 -45.11
N MET A 429 -9.04 -14.20 -44.03
CA MET A 429 -9.10 -13.55 -42.72
C MET A 429 -7.71 -13.09 -42.26
N THR A 430 -7.60 -11.82 -41.85
CA THR A 430 -6.43 -11.06 -41.41
C THR A 430 -5.88 -11.55 -40.07
N LEU A 431 -6.73 -12.06 -39.14
CA LEU A 431 -6.24 -12.84 -37.98
C LEU A 431 -5.77 -14.24 -38.37
N GLY A 432 -5.99 -14.66 -39.62
CA GLY A 432 -5.28 -15.77 -40.22
C GLY A 432 -3.96 -15.26 -40.78
N LEU A 433 -2.84 -15.83 -40.32
CA LEU A 433 -1.51 -15.50 -40.84
C LEU A 433 -1.51 -15.56 -42.39
N PRO A 434 -1.17 -14.46 -43.11
CA PRO A 434 -1.19 -14.44 -44.58
C PRO A 434 -0.25 -15.51 -45.15
N LYS A 435 -0.66 -16.20 -46.23
CA LYS A 435 0.10 -17.35 -46.79
C LYS A 435 1.57 -17.01 -47.08
N GLY A 436 1.88 -15.81 -47.57
CA GLY A 436 3.26 -15.36 -47.82
C GLY A 436 4.09 -15.13 -46.55
N LEU A 437 3.47 -14.64 -45.49
CA LEU A 437 4.11 -14.48 -44.19
C LEU A 437 4.27 -15.84 -43.48
N ARG A 438 3.29 -16.75 -43.60
CA ARG A 438 3.40 -18.15 -43.16
C ARG A 438 4.60 -18.85 -43.76
N VAL A 439 4.86 -18.67 -45.04
CA VAL A 439 5.98 -19.34 -45.74
C VAL A 439 7.32 -18.75 -45.29
N LYS A 440 7.47 -17.42 -45.24
CA LYS A 440 8.70 -16.77 -44.78
C LYS A 440 9.02 -17.05 -43.30
N ILE A 441 8.00 -17.01 -42.45
CA ILE A 441 8.10 -17.38 -41.04
C ILE A 441 8.40 -18.88 -40.90
N ASN A 442 7.79 -19.77 -41.69
CA ASN A 442 8.10 -21.20 -41.66
C ASN A 442 9.54 -21.49 -42.09
N GLN A 443 10.11 -20.72 -43.02
CA GLN A 443 11.49 -20.91 -43.47
C GLN A 443 12.49 -20.44 -42.39
N TYR A 444 12.27 -19.26 -41.81
CA TYR A 444 13.10 -18.75 -40.70
C TYR A 444 12.95 -19.56 -39.40
N LEU A 445 11.74 -20.03 -39.07
CA LEU A 445 11.47 -20.73 -37.81
C LEU A 445 11.82 -22.22 -37.86
N LYS A 446 11.74 -22.90 -39.02
CA LYS A 446 12.24 -24.29 -39.15
C LYS A 446 13.74 -24.40 -38.89
N GLU A 447 14.51 -23.40 -39.32
CA GLU A 447 15.95 -23.36 -39.09
C GLU A 447 16.32 -22.85 -37.68
N SER A 448 15.50 -21.96 -37.09
CA SER A 448 15.84 -21.28 -35.84
C SER A 448 15.26 -21.91 -34.56
N PHE A 449 14.28 -22.82 -34.63
CA PHE A 449 13.68 -23.42 -33.43
C PHE A 449 14.04 -24.90 -33.25
N SER A 450 15.22 -25.15 -32.66
CA SER A 450 15.55 -26.46 -32.08
C SER A 450 14.49 -26.89 -31.04
N LYS A 451 14.26 -28.20 -30.88
CA LYS A 451 13.32 -28.78 -29.89
C LYS A 451 13.45 -28.17 -28.50
N ARG A 452 14.67 -27.82 -28.05
CA ARG A 452 14.92 -27.19 -26.74
C ARG A 452 14.44 -25.73 -26.66
N ARG A 453 14.57 -24.96 -27.75
CA ARG A 453 14.17 -23.54 -27.78
C ARG A 453 12.66 -23.37 -27.69
N LEU A 454 11.87 -24.30 -28.24
CA LEU A 454 10.41 -24.30 -28.11
C LEU A 454 9.94 -24.51 -26.66
N PHE A 455 10.55 -25.45 -25.95
CA PHE A 455 10.23 -25.65 -24.52
C PHE A 455 10.67 -24.43 -23.69
N ALA A 456 11.86 -23.88 -23.96
CA ALA A 456 12.31 -22.66 -23.28
C ALA A 456 11.37 -21.48 -23.54
N ALA A 457 10.92 -21.29 -24.79
CA ALA A 457 9.96 -20.25 -25.14
C ALA A 457 8.63 -20.43 -24.40
N ALA A 458 8.11 -21.67 -24.29
CA ALA A 458 6.89 -21.96 -23.54
C ALA A 458 7.02 -21.67 -22.05
N ILE A 459 8.17 -21.98 -21.43
CA ILE A 459 8.44 -21.67 -20.03
C ILE A 459 8.50 -20.15 -19.82
N VAL A 460 9.28 -19.44 -20.65
CA VAL A 460 9.45 -17.99 -20.55
C VAL A 460 8.12 -17.27 -20.80
N SER A 461 7.35 -17.72 -21.78
CA SER A 461 6.03 -17.15 -22.05
C SER A 461 5.05 -17.43 -20.91
N GLY A 462 5.03 -18.65 -20.36
CA GLY A 462 4.16 -18.99 -19.23
C GLY A 462 4.48 -18.17 -17.99
N PHE A 463 5.76 -18.00 -17.68
CA PHE A 463 6.23 -17.13 -16.61
C PHE A 463 5.83 -15.67 -16.81
N ALA A 464 6.13 -15.11 -17.99
CA ALA A 464 5.84 -13.71 -18.30
C ALA A 464 4.33 -13.41 -18.26
N VAL A 465 3.51 -14.28 -18.87
CA VAL A 465 2.05 -14.14 -18.87
C VAL A 465 1.51 -14.22 -17.44
N SER A 466 2.00 -15.13 -16.61
CA SER A 466 1.54 -15.29 -15.22
C SER A 466 1.80 -14.05 -14.37
N ILE A 467 2.97 -13.41 -14.53
CA ILE A 467 3.29 -12.17 -13.82
C ILE A 467 2.36 -11.05 -14.24
N LEU A 468 2.05 -10.96 -15.53
CA LEU A 468 1.16 -9.93 -16.06
C LEU A 468 -0.27 -10.14 -15.59
N GLU A 469 -0.73 -11.40 -15.61
CA GLU A 469 -2.06 -11.80 -15.19
C GLU A 469 -2.30 -11.53 -13.71
N ALA A 470 -1.32 -11.83 -12.85
CA ALA A 470 -1.40 -11.57 -11.41
C ALA A 470 -1.60 -10.08 -11.05
N GLY A 471 -1.23 -9.15 -11.93
CA GLY A 471 -1.53 -7.72 -11.76
C GLY A 471 -2.89 -7.28 -12.34
N CYS A 472 -3.54 -8.14 -13.12
CA CYS A 472 -4.86 -7.88 -13.73
C CYS A 472 -5.99 -8.57 -12.96
N THR A 473 -5.71 -9.65 -12.23
CA THR A 473 -6.70 -10.44 -11.50
C THR A 473 -6.64 -10.10 -9.99
N GLY A 474 -7.18 -8.94 -9.64
CA GLY A 474 -7.23 -8.40 -8.26
C GLY A 474 -8.16 -9.15 -7.29
N GLN A 475 -8.11 -10.48 -7.25
CA GLN A 475 -9.03 -11.28 -6.42
C GLN A 475 -8.69 -11.18 -4.92
N VAL A 476 -9.66 -10.81 -4.07
CA VAL A 476 -9.54 -10.68 -2.59
C VAL A 476 -9.16 -12.00 -1.90
N TYR A 477 -9.44 -13.14 -2.55
CA TYR A 477 -9.17 -14.48 -2.01
C TYR A 477 -7.67 -14.79 -1.92
N LEU A 478 -6.90 -14.41 -2.94
CA LEU A 478 -5.48 -14.74 -3.01
C LEU A 478 -4.70 -14.04 -1.87
N PRO A 479 -4.84 -12.73 -1.61
CA PRO A 479 -4.23 -12.08 -0.44
C PRO A 479 -4.56 -12.75 0.90
N THR A 480 -5.80 -13.22 1.08
CA THR A 480 -6.23 -13.89 2.33
C THR A 480 -5.51 -15.23 2.53
N ILE A 481 -5.43 -16.06 1.48
CA ILE A 481 -4.69 -17.34 1.52
C ILE A 481 -3.20 -17.08 1.76
N MET A 482 -2.64 -16.04 1.12
CA MET A 482 -1.23 -15.67 1.25
C MET A 482 -0.88 -15.22 2.67
N TYR A 483 -1.73 -14.39 3.30
CA TYR A 483 -1.54 -13.95 4.67
C TYR A 483 -1.48 -15.14 5.62
N ILE A 484 -2.46 -16.05 5.55
CA ILE A 484 -2.54 -17.21 6.45
C ILE A 484 -1.41 -18.19 6.20
N ALA A 485 -0.99 -18.37 4.94
CA ALA A 485 0.16 -19.21 4.61
C ALA A 485 1.48 -18.69 5.19
N ARG A 486 1.57 -17.41 5.56
CA ARG A 486 2.82 -16.79 6.02
C ARG A 486 2.84 -16.49 7.50
N GLU A 487 1.78 -15.86 7.99
CA GLU A 487 1.73 -15.32 9.35
C GLU A 487 1.19 -16.35 10.35
N ILE A 488 0.33 -17.28 9.92
CA ILE A 488 -0.35 -18.22 10.82
C ILE A 488 0.26 -19.63 10.71
N ALA A 489 1.19 -19.95 11.62
CA ALA A 489 1.94 -21.20 11.61
C ALA A 489 1.03 -22.46 11.64
N ASP A 490 0.00 -22.46 12.49
CA ASP A 490 -0.89 -23.62 12.69
C ASP A 490 -1.73 -23.98 11.46
N TYR A 491 -2.04 -23.00 10.62
CA TYR A 491 -2.88 -23.19 9.42
C TYR A 491 -2.12 -23.05 8.11
N ARG A 492 -0.81 -22.81 8.18
CA ARG A 492 0.06 -22.67 7.02
C ARG A 492 -0.06 -23.82 6.03
N LEU A 493 -0.03 -25.07 6.50
CA LEU A 493 -0.19 -26.24 5.63
C LEU A 493 -1.55 -26.26 4.92
N LYS A 494 -2.62 -25.86 5.62
CA LYS A 494 -3.96 -25.80 5.06
C LYS A 494 -4.08 -24.67 4.03
N ALA A 495 -3.51 -23.51 4.31
CA ALA A 495 -3.48 -22.38 3.38
C ALA A 495 -2.65 -22.67 2.14
N ILE A 496 -1.48 -23.30 2.29
CA ILE A 496 -0.69 -23.81 1.15
C ILE A 496 -1.49 -24.85 0.36
N GLY A 497 -2.22 -25.73 1.04
CA GLY A 497 -3.13 -26.68 0.41
C GLY A 497 -4.20 -26.00 -0.44
N TYR A 498 -4.87 -24.97 0.08
CA TYR A 498 -5.84 -24.18 -0.69
C TYR A 498 -5.19 -23.39 -1.83
N LEU A 499 -3.97 -22.88 -1.64
CA LEU A 499 -3.22 -22.21 -2.71
C LEU A 499 -2.93 -23.18 -3.86
N VAL A 500 -2.45 -24.40 -3.55
CA VAL A 500 -2.23 -25.45 -4.54
C VAL A 500 -3.54 -25.85 -5.21
N PHE A 501 -4.62 -25.98 -4.44
CA PHE A 501 -5.94 -26.34 -4.95
C PHE A 501 -6.51 -25.28 -5.89
N TYR A 502 -6.41 -24.00 -5.51
CA TYR A 502 -6.73 -22.86 -6.36
C TYR A 502 -5.96 -22.93 -7.68
N ASN A 503 -4.64 -23.09 -7.60
CA ASN A 503 -3.76 -23.19 -8.76
C ASN A 503 -4.06 -24.40 -9.65
N ALA A 504 -4.51 -25.51 -9.07
CA ALA A 504 -4.91 -26.69 -9.81
C ALA A 504 -6.18 -26.40 -10.63
N PHE A 505 -7.18 -25.73 -10.04
CA PHE A 505 -8.40 -25.35 -10.78
C PHE A 505 -8.14 -24.26 -11.82
N PHE A 506 -7.21 -23.35 -11.52
CA PHE A 506 -6.73 -22.35 -12.46
C PHE A 506 -6.20 -22.95 -13.77
N ILE A 507 -5.44 -24.06 -13.71
CA ILE A 507 -4.89 -24.67 -14.92
C ILE A 507 -5.87 -25.58 -15.68
N ILE A 508 -7.02 -25.95 -15.11
CA ILE A 508 -7.98 -26.88 -15.74
C ILE A 508 -8.47 -26.33 -17.10
N PRO A 509 -8.96 -25.08 -17.22
CA PRO A 509 -9.36 -24.52 -18.51
C PRO A 509 -8.23 -24.56 -19.55
N LEU A 510 -7.00 -24.27 -19.14
CA LEU A 510 -5.82 -24.26 -20.02
C LEU A 510 -5.53 -25.67 -20.56
N LEU A 511 -5.52 -26.68 -19.68
CA LEU A 511 -5.32 -28.07 -20.07
C LEU A 511 -6.44 -28.59 -20.97
N ALA A 512 -7.69 -28.20 -20.70
CA ALA A 512 -8.83 -28.59 -21.51
C ALA A 512 -8.69 -28.15 -22.97
N VAL A 513 -8.12 -26.98 -23.23
CA VAL A 513 -7.85 -26.50 -24.59
C VAL A 513 -6.82 -27.40 -25.30
N PHE A 514 -5.69 -27.73 -24.65
CA PHE A 514 -4.68 -28.60 -25.26
C PHE A 514 -5.18 -30.04 -25.48
N LEU A 515 -5.97 -30.58 -24.54
CA LEU A 515 -6.59 -31.89 -24.69
C LEU A 515 -7.60 -31.91 -25.85
N SER A 516 -8.38 -30.84 -26.03
CA SER A 516 -9.31 -30.70 -27.15
C SER A 516 -8.58 -30.72 -28.51
N VAL A 517 -7.37 -30.18 -28.55
CA VAL A 517 -6.49 -30.23 -29.73
C VAL A 517 -5.96 -31.65 -29.97
N PHE A 518 -5.62 -32.39 -28.92
CA PHE A 518 -5.12 -33.77 -29.00
C PHE A 518 -6.16 -34.75 -29.57
N PHE A 519 -7.36 -34.76 -28.98
CA PHE A 519 -8.46 -35.63 -29.39
C PHE A 519 -9.04 -35.24 -30.74
N GLY A 520 -8.55 -34.17 -31.34
CA GLY A 520 -8.94 -33.76 -32.68
C GLY A 520 -10.39 -33.35 -32.72
N SER A 521 -10.78 -32.40 -31.86
CA SER A 521 -12.05 -31.69 -31.96
C SER A 521 -12.13 -30.89 -33.27
N GLN A 522 -12.24 -31.59 -34.38
CA GLN A 522 -13.28 -31.30 -35.36
C GLN A 522 -14.54 -31.98 -34.86
N SER A 523 -15.07 -31.55 -33.70
CA SER A 523 -16.51 -31.64 -33.59
C SER A 523 -17.03 -30.81 -34.76
N LYS A 524 -17.48 -31.48 -35.84
CA LYS A 524 -18.04 -30.82 -37.01
C LYS A 524 -19.08 -29.81 -36.54
N ALA A 525 -19.85 -30.14 -35.50
CA ALA A 525 -20.79 -29.26 -34.82
C ALA A 525 -20.17 -27.97 -34.24
N LEU A 526 -18.99 -28.01 -33.59
CA LEU A 526 -18.37 -26.80 -33.02
C LEU A 526 -17.74 -25.93 -34.12
N VAL A 527 -17.13 -26.54 -35.13
CA VAL A 527 -16.59 -25.85 -36.31
C VAL A 527 -17.73 -25.26 -37.15
N GLU A 528 -18.85 -25.96 -37.26
CA GLU A 528 -20.04 -25.57 -38.02
C GLU A 528 -20.88 -24.52 -37.27
N PHE A 529 -20.95 -24.59 -35.94
CA PHE A 529 -21.47 -23.51 -35.09
C PHE A 529 -20.60 -22.26 -35.18
N GLY A 530 -19.28 -22.42 -35.10
CA GLY A 530 -18.30 -21.34 -35.31
C GLY A 530 -18.42 -20.73 -36.71
N ARG A 531 -18.60 -21.57 -37.74
CA ARG A 531 -18.81 -21.14 -39.14
C ARG A 531 -20.14 -20.41 -39.37
N LYS A 532 -21.24 -20.90 -38.76
CA LYS A 532 -22.55 -20.26 -38.83
C LYS A 532 -22.55 -18.90 -38.13
N ASN A 533 -21.73 -18.72 -37.10
CA ASN A 533 -21.67 -17.53 -36.27
C ASN A 533 -20.34 -16.75 -36.39
N ILE A 534 -19.62 -16.84 -37.53
CA ILE A 534 -18.32 -16.16 -37.72
C ILE A 534 -18.42 -14.66 -37.45
N LEU A 535 -19.47 -14.02 -37.97
CA LEU A 535 -19.67 -12.58 -37.80
C LEU A 535 -19.81 -12.21 -36.32
N PHE A 536 -20.66 -12.94 -35.59
CA PHE A 536 -20.86 -12.74 -34.16
C PHE A 536 -19.57 -13.00 -33.37
N SER A 537 -18.86 -14.10 -33.67
CA SER A 537 -17.61 -14.45 -33.02
C SER A 537 -16.52 -13.39 -33.23
N LYS A 538 -16.39 -12.84 -34.44
CA LYS A 538 -15.40 -11.80 -34.76
C LYS A 538 -15.72 -10.46 -34.09
N ILE A 539 -17.01 -10.08 -34.04
CA ILE A 539 -17.44 -8.87 -33.34
C ILE A 539 -17.26 -9.02 -31.82
N ALA A 540 -17.66 -10.16 -31.24
CA ALA A 540 -17.48 -10.44 -29.82
C ALA A 540 -15.99 -10.43 -29.43
N LEU A 541 -15.12 -11.02 -30.25
CA LEU A 541 -13.67 -11.02 -30.04
C LEU A 541 -13.06 -9.62 -30.18
N ALA A 542 -13.54 -8.82 -31.13
CA ALA A 542 -13.13 -7.42 -31.24
C ALA A 542 -13.54 -6.59 -30.02
N CYS A 543 -14.80 -6.69 -29.58
CA CYS A 543 -15.27 -5.99 -28.37
C CYS A 543 -14.45 -6.41 -27.15
N LEU A 544 -14.21 -7.71 -26.98
CA LEU A 544 -13.38 -8.23 -25.88
C LEU A 544 -11.97 -7.62 -25.91
N PHE A 545 -11.30 -7.61 -27.06
CA PHE A 545 -9.96 -7.04 -27.19
C PHE A 545 -9.93 -5.52 -26.96
N VAL A 546 -10.97 -4.78 -27.38
CA VAL A 546 -11.08 -3.35 -27.08
C VAL A 546 -11.23 -3.11 -25.59
N VAL A 547 -12.15 -3.81 -24.92
CA VAL A 547 -12.39 -3.66 -23.48
C VAL A 547 -11.10 -3.97 -22.70
N LEU A 548 -10.44 -5.08 -23.00
CA LEU A 548 -9.19 -5.46 -22.35
C LEU A 548 -8.05 -4.49 -22.66
N SER A 549 -7.97 -3.99 -23.89
CA SER A 549 -6.96 -2.99 -24.27
C SER A 549 -7.15 -1.70 -23.47
N ILE A 550 -8.39 -1.24 -23.29
CA ILE A 550 -8.71 -0.06 -22.46
C ILE A 550 -8.30 -0.30 -21.01
N LEU A 551 -8.72 -1.42 -20.40
CA LEU A 551 -8.39 -1.75 -19.02
C LEU A 551 -6.86 -1.84 -18.79
N LEU A 552 -6.13 -2.43 -19.75
CA LEU A 552 -4.67 -2.50 -19.70
C LEU A 552 -4.00 -1.15 -19.93
N LEU A 553 -4.56 -0.30 -20.79
CA LEU A 553 -4.03 1.04 -21.05
C LEU A 553 -4.24 1.95 -19.83
N GLU A 554 -5.40 1.87 -19.19
CA GLU A 554 -5.66 2.52 -17.90
C GLU A 554 -4.65 2.05 -16.85
N SER A 555 -4.41 0.73 -16.76
CA SER A 555 -3.41 0.14 -15.86
C SER A 555 -1.97 0.56 -16.18
N ALA A 556 -1.65 0.86 -17.44
CA ALA A 556 -0.33 1.33 -17.87
C ALA A 556 -0.13 2.83 -17.63
N LEU A 557 -1.17 3.64 -17.82
CA LEU A 557 -1.13 5.09 -17.64
C LEU A 557 -1.25 5.51 -16.17
N ALA A 558 -1.85 4.65 -15.34
CA ALA A 558 -1.74 4.69 -13.87
C ALA A 558 -0.31 4.37 -13.40
#